data_AF-A0A1G7AP02-F1
#
_entry.id   AF-A0A1G7AP02-F1
#
_cell.length_a   1.000
_cell.length_b   1.000
_cell.length_c   1.000
_cell.angle_alpha   90.00
_cell.angle_beta   90.00
_cell.angle_gamma   90.00
#
_symmetry.space_group_name_H-M   'P 1'
#
loop_
_entity.id
_entity.type
_entity.pdbx_description
1 polymer ?
#
loop_
_entity_poly.entity_id
_entity_poly.type
_entity_poly.pdbx_seq_one_letter_code
_entity_poly.pdbx_strand_id
1 'polypeptide(L)' 'MSTFNFSEFLMERGFSFTNYGTHNLYEFSKDQKDYCVNLQGKVMTTNESKTRDLKVDIPVPKTKAEAEKWLKKFLG' A
#
# COMPACT_ATOMS: atom_id res chain seq x y z
N MET A 1 -22.33 -7.98 -5.82
CA MET A 1 -20.88 -8.31 -5.74
C MET A 1 -20.17 -7.06 -5.24
N SER A 2 -19.50 -7.13 -4.08
CA SER A 2 -18.68 -6.00 -3.63
C SER A 2 -17.43 -5.94 -4.52
N THR A 3 -17.11 -4.77 -5.05
CA THR A 3 -15.88 -4.57 -5.83
C THR A 3 -14.71 -4.61 -4.84
N PHE A 4 -13.64 -5.33 -5.18
CA PHE A 4 -12.45 -5.38 -4.33
C PHE A 4 -11.92 -3.96 -4.08
N ASN A 5 -11.69 -3.63 -2.80
CA ASN A 5 -11.15 -2.34 -2.38
C ASN A 5 -9.76 -2.56 -1.76
N PHE A 6 -8.73 -2.08 -2.44
CA PHE A 6 -7.36 -2.23 -1.97
C PHE A 6 -7.05 -1.42 -0.71
N SER A 7 -7.73 -0.29 -0.50
CA SER A 7 -7.61 0.50 0.74
C SER A 7 -8.09 -0.30 1.94
N GLU A 8 -9.27 -0.92 1.84
CA GLU A 8 -9.82 -1.77 2.89
C GLU A 8 -8.89 -2.95 3.16
N PHE A 9 -8.39 -3.60 2.10
CA PHE A 9 -7.41 -4.67 2.22
C PHE A 9 -6.16 -4.25 3.01
N LEU A 10 -5.59 -3.07 2.76
CA LEU A 10 -4.42 -2.59 3.52
C LEU A 10 -4.75 -2.37 5.00
N MET A 11 -5.89 -1.73 5.29
CA MET A 11 -6.32 -1.48 6.68
C MET A 11 -6.59 -2.78 7.44
N GLU A 12 -7.21 -3.79 6.80
CA GLU A 12 -7.39 -5.14 7.36
C GLU A 12 -6.06 -5.85 7.69
N ARG A 13 -4.97 -5.45 7.04
CA ARG A 13 -3.62 -5.99 7.25
C ARG A 13 -2.79 -5.18 8.26
N GLY A 14 -3.40 -4.19 8.89
CA GLY A 14 -2.80 -3.40 9.96
C GLY A 14 -2.12 -2.11 9.50
N PHE A 15 -2.29 -1.71 8.23
CA PHE A 15 -1.82 -0.40 7.78
C PHE A 15 -2.71 0.70 8.37
N SER A 16 -2.07 1.76 8.88
CA SER A 16 -2.73 2.98 9.33
C SER A 16 -2.92 3.92 8.15
N PHE A 17 -4.13 4.47 8.00
CA PHE A 17 -4.47 5.37 6.89
C PHE A 17 -4.39 6.84 7.32
N THR A 18 -3.71 7.64 6.51
CA THR A 18 -3.64 9.11 6.65
C THR A 18 -3.90 9.79 5.31
N ASN A 19 -4.85 10.73 5.27
CA ASN A 19 -5.15 11.53 4.08
C ASN A 19 -4.48 12.91 4.18
N TYR A 20 -3.64 13.26 3.20
CA TYR A 20 -2.99 14.57 3.08
C TYR A 20 -3.56 15.38 1.90
N GLY A 21 -4.88 15.36 1.74
CA GLY A 21 -5.59 15.98 0.62
C GLY A 21 -5.44 15.17 -0.67
N THR A 22 -4.32 15.35 -1.38
CA THR A 22 -4.07 14.68 -2.67
C THR A 22 -3.35 13.34 -2.54
N HIS A 23 -2.94 12.96 -1.32
CA HIS A 23 -2.20 11.73 -1.05
C HIS A 23 -2.94 10.89 -0.02
N ASN A 24 -3.15 9.61 -0.35
CA ASN A 24 -3.74 8.61 0.52
C ASN A 24 -2.62 7.68 0.99
N LEU A 25 -2.08 7.95 2.17
CA LEU A 25 -0.93 7.23 2.73
C LEU A 25 -1.40 6.10 3.65
N TYR A 26 -0.75 4.95 3.49
CA TYR A 26 -0.96 3.75 4.30
C TYR A 26 0.40 3.33 4.85
N GLU A 27 0.51 3.28 6.17
CA GLU A 27 1.78 3.09 6.85
C GLU A 27 1.71 1.86 7.76
N PHE A 28 2.76 1.05 7.77
CA PHE A 28 2.85 -0.15 8.57
C PHE A 28 4.30 -0.35 9.03
N SER A 29 4.50 -0.61 10.32
CA SER A 29 5.82 -0.86 10.88
C SER A 29 5.91 -2.30 11.37
N LYS A 30 6.91 -3.03 10.90
CA LYS A 30 7.16 -4.42 11.29
C LYS A 30 8.64 -4.76 11.19
N ASP A 31 9.15 -5.52 12.17
CA ASP A 31 10.54 -6.00 12.18
C ASP A 31 11.58 -4.88 11.99
N GLN A 32 11.37 -3.74 12.65
CA GLN A 32 12.21 -2.51 12.53
C GLN A 32 12.26 -1.89 11.12
N LYS A 33 11.31 -2.25 10.25
CA LYS A 33 11.12 -1.65 8.93
C LYS A 33 9.80 -0.88 8.90
N ASP A 34 9.83 0.24 8.20
CA ASP A 34 8.64 1.06 7.91
C ASP A 34 8.26 0.88 6.44
N TYR A 35 7.00 0.51 6.24
CA TYR A 35 6.38 0.30 4.95
C TYR A 35 5.39 1.40 4.69
N CYS A 36 5.46 2.02 3.52
CA CYS A 36 4.55 3.07 3.11
C CYS A 36 3.97 2.77 1.73
N VAL A 37 2.66 2.94 1.58
CA VAL A 37 1.94 2.87 0.32
C VAL A 37 1.17 4.17 0.13
N ASN A 38 1.32 4.81 -1.02
CA ASN A 38 0.55 5.99 -1.39
C ASN A 38 -0.34 5.64 -2.58
N LEU A 39 -1.66 5.71 -2.40
CA LEU A 39 -2.62 5.44 -3.47
C LEU A 39 -2.96 6.73 -4.24
N GLN A 40 -2.68 6.74 -5.53
CA GLN A 40 -2.96 7.84 -6.46
C GLN A 40 -3.86 7.36 -7.60
N GLY A 41 -5.13 7.14 -7.28
CA GLY A 41 -6.13 6.67 -8.24
C GLY A 41 -5.87 5.24 -8.71
N LYS A 42 -5.25 5.08 -9.90
CA LYS A 42 -5.01 3.76 -10.52
C LYS A 42 -3.61 3.19 -10.26
N VAL A 43 -2.71 4.01 -9.72
CA VAL A 43 -1.32 3.66 -9.44
C VAL A 43 -1.03 3.85 -7.96
N MET A 44 0.04 3.21 -7.49
CA MET A 44 0.55 3.40 -6.14
C MET A 44 2.06 3.49 -6.13
N THR A 45 2.57 4.31 -5.22
CA THR A 45 4.00 4.40 -4.91
C THR A 45 4.28 3.74 -3.58
N THR A 46 5.41 3.04 -3.47
CA THR A 46 5.76 2.28 -2.27
C THR A 46 7.16 2.62 -1.76
N ASN A 47 7.34 2.46 -0.46
CA ASN A 47 8.63 2.67 0.22
C ASN A 47 8.84 1.61 1.31
N GLU A 48 10.07 1.10 1.40
CA GLU A 48 10.47 0.03 2.33
C GLU A 48 11.69 0.43 3.19
N SER A 49 12.22 1.67 3.12
CA SER A 49 13.37 2.03 3.97
C SER A 49 13.55 3.51 4.36
N LYS A 50 13.30 4.52 3.49
CA LYS A 50 13.44 5.97 3.79
C LYS A 50 12.65 6.82 2.80
N THR A 51 12.03 7.93 3.23
CA THR A 51 11.20 8.88 2.44
C THR A 51 11.79 9.36 1.09
N ARG A 52 13.09 9.16 0.85
CA ARG A 52 13.79 9.54 -0.39
C ARG A 52 13.78 8.47 -1.49
N ASP A 53 13.40 7.23 -1.16
CA ASP A 53 13.47 6.07 -2.07
C ASP A 53 12.08 5.56 -2.52
N LEU A 54 11.18 6.49 -2.88
CA LEU A 54 9.88 6.13 -3.46
C LEU A 54 10.09 5.40 -4.79
N LYS A 55 9.65 4.13 -4.87
CA LYS A 55 9.62 3.39 -6.14
C LYS A 55 8.28 3.63 -6.84
N VAL A 56 8.39 3.97 -8.13
CA VAL A 56 7.36 4.60 -8.97
C VAL A 56 6.28 3.61 -9.45
N ASP A 57 5.01 4.06 -9.31
CA ASP A 57 3.77 3.67 -10.00
C ASP A 57 3.56 2.21 -10.43
N ILE A 58 3.44 1.32 -9.45
CA ILE A 58 2.88 0.00 -9.68
C ILE A 58 1.35 0.07 -9.77
N PRO A 59 0.69 -0.74 -10.63
CA PRO A 59 -0.76 -0.79 -10.70
C PRO A 59 -1.37 -1.19 -9.35
N VAL A 60 -2.46 -0.53 -8.96
CA VAL A 60 -3.24 -0.93 -7.79
C VAL A 60 -3.87 -2.31 -8.07
N PRO A 61 -3.69 -3.30 -7.17
CA PRO A 61 -4.33 -4.61 -7.31
C PRO A 61 -5.85 -4.48 -7.46
N LYS A 62 -6.43 -5.24 -8.40
CA LYS A 62 -7.87 -5.21 -8.68
C LYS A 62 -8.61 -6.39 -8.05
N THR A 63 -7.88 -7.36 -7.52
CA THR A 63 -8.43 -8.53 -6.85
C THR A 63 -7.70 -8.82 -5.55
N LYS A 64 -8.36 -9.52 -4.63
CA LYS A 64 -7.75 -9.98 -3.38
C LYS A 64 -6.51 -10.85 -3.63
N ALA A 65 -6.55 -11.74 -4.62
CA ALA A 65 -5.43 -12.62 -4.97
C ALA A 65 -4.20 -11.83 -5.44
N GLU A 66 -4.40 -10.80 -6.27
CA GLU A 66 -3.33 -9.89 -6.69
C GLU A 66 -2.76 -9.12 -5.50
N ALA A 67 -3.63 -8.63 -4.62
CA ALA A 67 -3.24 -7.87 -3.43
C ALA A 67 -2.43 -8.71 -2.45
N GLU A 68 -2.82 -9.97 -2.20
CA GLU A 68 -2.08 -10.91 -1.36
C GLU A 68 -0.71 -11.24 -1.95
N LYS A 69 -0.65 -11.50 -3.27
CA LYS A 69 0.62 -11.77 -3.96
C LYS A 69 1.56 -10.56 -3.91
N TRP A 70 1.03 -9.36 -4.09
CA TRP A 70 1.80 -8.12 -3.96
C TRP A 70 2.28 -7.92 -2.52
N LEU A 71 1.39 -8.04 -1.53
CA LEU A 71 1.72 -7.79 -0.12
C LEU A 71 2.80 -8.75 0.39
N LYS A 72 2.72 -10.02 -0.01
CA LYS A 72 3.76 -11.00 0.33
C LYS A 72 5.13 -10.62 -0.25
N LYS A 73 5.18 -10.04 -1.45
CA LYS A 73 6.46 -9.55 -2.01
C LYS A 73 6.93 -8.28 -1.32
N PHE A 74 5.99 -7.40 -0.97
CA PHE A 74 6.26 -6.10 -0.38
C PHE A 74 6.80 -6.20 1.06
N LEU A 75 6.30 -7.15 1.84
CA LEU A 75 6.74 -7.36 3.23
C LEU A 75 7.94 -8.31 3.38
N GLY A 76 8.43 -8.90 2.28
CA GLY A 76 9.48 -9.93 2.27
C GLY A 76 9.02 -11.32 2.71
#